data_AF-A0A1V3QWN4-F1
#
_entry.id   AF-A0A1V3QWN4-F1
#
_cell.length_a   1.000
_cell.length_b   1.000
_cell.length_c   1.000
_cell.angle_alpha   90.00
_cell.angle_beta   90.00
_cell.angle_gamma   90.00
#
_symmetry.space_group_name_H-M   'P 1'
#
loop_
_entity.id
_entity.type
_entity.pdbx_description
1 polymer ?
#
loop_
_entity_poly.entity_id
_entity_poly.type
_entity_poly.pdbx_seq_one_letter_code
_entity_poly.pdbx_strand_id
1 'polypeptide(L)'
;MTIDVNIYNIIEKISRLSNHKNLKLPTLQLNEITDKISNIIKTKLPDPSNISHEGYKVISKIRFQKFYKKYDLSDIKIEIDSIKNISDKIFVKSALIEEFSSFKSQSLSKESIFNEIFEDFKIITNNYEFINRVNDLSEIMFKFPNNKRWKDLVTSAFDLSINLENKTNSVKCQNRIIDTIYKLDDNLAKDLVSRGIDDSRKTISDLIRVHYENLKDVNTLSQKTETINDNVNVENYIKSLLNNLKDVNSNLVKAKKIVDLKSVLITASKLPLNKSIIMYDYYFKNIASANYSKEELEKTLNILNANIKSIFNSDLIINSIGRIKESKYININDNILLEDNNIIIKGTERYKAIEIFKNWIIEESNEFLYIIDPYFNPKDVEFLYTIHKCDKNIELKVLCCKYFEQEEVINEWKKITKDEIENCEIIFTTFRSNSEKPIHDRYLISENSGLRLGTSINSIGSSMKFSEISKMNKQEVNKLLSEEINGFILGKKKEVNGEKLDRRTYNL
;
A
#
# COMPACT_ATOMS: atom_id res chain seq x y z
N MET A 1 -7.28 -2.97 -21.45
CA MET A 1 -6.74 -1.58 -21.38
C MET A 1 -5.27 -1.50 -20.91
N THR A 2 -4.70 -2.56 -20.32
CA THR A 2 -3.35 -2.54 -19.72
C THR A 2 -2.20 -2.79 -20.70
N ILE A 3 -2.41 -3.47 -21.84
CA ILE A 3 -1.32 -3.85 -22.76
C ILE A 3 -0.78 -2.65 -23.53
N ASP A 4 -1.65 -1.86 -24.18
CA ASP A 4 -1.24 -0.68 -24.96
C ASP A 4 -0.47 0.34 -24.11
N VAL A 5 -0.99 0.63 -22.90
CA VAL A 5 -0.35 1.54 -21.94
C VAL A 5 1.01 1.01 -21.50
N ASN A 6 1.14 -0.30 -21.25
CA ASN A 6 2.41 -0.90 -20.86
C ASN A 6 3.44 -0.85 -21.99
N ILE A 7 3.03 -1.19 -23.23
CA ILE A 7 3.89 -1.10 -24.41
C ILE A 7 4.35 0.35 -24.60
N TYR A 8 3.43 1.30 -24.53
CA TYR A 8 3.72 2.73 -24.61
C TYR A 8 4.71 3.18 -23.53
N ASN A 9 4.49 2.82 -22.26
CA ASN A 9 5.36 3.19 -21.14
C ASN A 9 6.78 2.62 -21.29
N ILE A 10 6.91 1.42 -21.86
CA ILE A 10 8.21 0.81 -22.16
C ILE A 10 8.90 1.60 -23.29
N ILE A 11 8.17 1.92 -24.36
CA ILE A 11 8.70 2.73 -25.47
C ILE A 11 9.13 4.12 -24.98
N GLU A 12 8.36 4.76 -24.09
CA GLU A 12 8.71 6.03 -23.45
C GLU A 12 10.00 5.95 -22.63
N LYS A 13 10.18 4.90 -21.84
CA LYS A 13 11.41 4.70 -21.07
C LYS A 13 12.61 4.54 -22.00
N ILE A 14 12.47 3.74 -23.06
CA ILE A 14 13.54 3.52 -24.04
C ILE A 14 13.89 4.84 -24.77
N SER A 15 12.88 5.61 -25.19
CA SER A 15 13.10 6.89 -25.89
C SER A 15 13.73 7.97 -25.00
N ARG A 16 13.48 7.93 -23.69
CA ARG A 16 14.16 8.82 -22.73
C ARG A 16 15.62 8.42 -22.52
N LEU A 17 15.89 7.11 -22.42
CA LEU A 17 17.25 6.59 -22.24
C LEU A 17 18.18 7.00 -23.40
N SER A 18 17.69 6.99 -24.64
CA SER A 18 18.49 7.39 -25.81
C SER A 18 18.90 8.86 -25.85
N ASN A 19 18.24 9.75 -25.11
CA ASN A 19 18.63 11.16 -25.00
C ASN A 19 19.82 11.37 -24.05
N HIS A 20 20.17 10.38 -23.23
CA HIS A 20 21.36 10.48 -22.39
C HIS A 20 22.60 10.30 -23.27
N LYS A 21 23.40 11.37 -23.38
CA LYS A 21 24.72 11.41 -24.07
C LYS A 21 25.68 10.25 -23.69
N ASN A 22 25.37 9.52 -22.62
CA ASN A 22 26.19 8.44 -22.08
C ASN A 22 25.85 7.05 -22.65
N LEU A 23 24.72 6.86 -23.34
CA LEU A 23 24.38 5.60 -24.02
C LEU A 23 25.03 5.56 -25.41
N LYS A 24 26.34 5.25 -25.45
CA LYS A 24 27.07 4.98 -26.71
C LYS A 24 26.73 3.58 -27.22
N LEU A 25 25.50 3.36 -27.68
CA LEU A 25 25.15 2.12 -28.38
C LEU A 25 25.75 2.14 -29.80
N PRO A 26 26.40 1.06 -30.25
CA PRO A 26 26.77 0.88 -31.65
C PRO A 26 25.56 1.05 -32.58
N THR A 27 25.78 1.66 -33.75
CA THR A 27 24.71 1.93 -34.73
C THR A 27 23.94 0.68 -35.14
N LEU A 28 24.61 -0.47 -35.21
CA LEU A 28 23.98 -1.75 -35.56
C LEU A 28 22.98 -2.22 -34.49
N GLN A 29 23.34 -2.13 -33.21
CA GLN A 29 22.42 -2.45 -32.10
C GLN A 29 21.24 -1.47 -32.04
N LEU A 30 21.52 -0.19 -32.31
CA LEU A 30 20.47 0.82 -32.37
C LEU A 30 19.48 0.51 -33.50
N ASN A 31 19.94 0.10 -34.68
CA ASN A 31 19.07 -0.32 -35.78
C ASN A 31 18.26 -1.58 -35.42
N GLU A 32 18.86 -2.60 -34.81
CA GLU A 32 18.13 -3.80 -34.38
C GLU A 32 17.03 -3.53 -33.36
N ILE A 33 17.32 -2.70 -32.35
CA ILE A 33 16.32 -2.24 -31.37
C ILE A 33 15.21 -1.48 -32.10
N THR A 34 15.58 -0.69 -33.09
CA THR A 34 14.67 0.13 -33.88
C THR A 34 13.71 -0.69 -34.72
N ASP A 35 14.21 -1.71 -35.39
CA ASP A 35 13.38 -2.62 -36.18
C ASP A 35 12.45 -3.44 -35.29
N LYS A 36 12.94 -3.92 -34.13
CA LYS A 36 12.12 -4.64 -33.16
C LYS A 36 10.97 -3.79 -32.61
N ILE A 37 11.25 -2.55 -32.21
CA ILE A 37 10.22 -1.64 -31.70
C ILE A 37 9.23 -1.26 -32.79
N SER A 38 9.71 -0.97 -34.01
CA SER A 38 8.84 -0.69 -35.16
C SER A 38 7.90 -1.87 -35.46
N ASN A 39 8.41 -3.10 -35.39
CA ASN A 39 7.60 -4.30 -35.56
C ASN A 39 6.56 -4.47 -34.43
N ILE A 40 6.94 -4.21 -33.18
CA ILE A 40 6.00 -4.24 -32.04
C ILE A 40 4.89 -3.20 -32.24
N ILE A 41 5.22 -1.96 -32.58
CA ILE A 41 4.23 -0.90 -32.82
C ILE A 41 3.26 -1.30 -33.94
N LYS A 42 3.77 -1.91 -35.03
CA LYS A 42 2.93 -2.34 -36.17
C LYS A 42 2.03 -3.54 -35.86
N THR A 43 2.53 -4.51 -35.08
CA THR A 43 1.86 -5.80 -34.89
C THR A 43 1.06 -5.91 -33.59
N LYS A 44 1.39 -5.09 -32.58
CA LYS A 44 0.76 -5.14 -31.26
C LYS A 44 -0.11 -3.92 -30.94
N LEU A 45 -0.04 -2.84 -31.72
CA LEU A 45 -0.87 -1.65 -31.53
C LEU A 45 -1.75 -1.32 -32.75
N PRO A 46 -3.05 -1.02 -32.55
CA PRO A 46 -3.76 -1.10 -31.27
C PRO A 46 -4.03 -2.56 -30.85
N ASP A 47 -4.25 -2.80 -29.55
CA ASP A 47 -4.67 -4.12 -29.07
C ASP A 47 -6.05 -4.48 -29.64
N PRO A 48 -6.16 -5.55 -30.46
CA PRO A 48 -7.43 -5.95 -31.07
C PRO A 48 -8.44 -6.50 -30.06
N SER A 49 -8.00 -6.86 -28.85
CA SER A 49 -8.83 -7.50 -27.82
C SER A 49 -9.44 -6.48 -26.84
N ASN A 50 -9.15 -5.19 -26.99
CA ASN A 50 -9.60 -4.11 -26.10
C ASN A 50 -10.17 -2.94 -26.92
N ILE A 51 -10.51 -1.83 -26.25
CA ILE A 51 -10.88 -0.58 -26.95
C ILE A 51 -9.71 -0.16 -27.84
N SER A 52 -9.90 -0.31 -29.16
CA SER A 52 -8.87 -0.06 -30.16
C SER A 52 -8.64 1.44 -30.32
N HIS A 53 -7.54 1.94 -29.75
CA HIS A 53 -7.23 3.35 -29.76
C HIS A 53 -5.93 3.62 -30.55
N GLU A 54 -6.06 4.16 -31.76
CA GLU A 54 -4.91 4.42 -32.65
C GLU A 54 -3.91 5.44 -32.06
N GLY A 55 -4.32 6.30 -31.13
CA GLY A 55 -3.43 7.30 -30.53
C GLY A 55 -2.17 6.73 -29.86
N TYR A 56 -2.22 5.56 -29.19
CA TYR A 56 -1.01 4.96 -28.61
C TYR A 56 -0.01 4.52 -29.68
N LYS A 57 -0.52 4.02 -30.81
CA LYS A 57 0.30 3.64 -31.96
C LYS A 57 0.98 4.88 -32.55
N VAL A 58 0.23 5.96 -32.76
CA VAL A 58 0.76 7.20 -33.34
C VAL A 58 1.77 7.86 -32.41
N ILE A 59 1.49 8.00 -31.11
CA ILE A 59 2.45 8.58 -30.16
C ILE A 59 3.71 7.72 -30.03
N SER A 60 3.55 6.39 -30.02
CA SER A 60 4.69 5.48 -30.03
C SER A 60 5.56 5.68 -31.26
N LYS A 61 4.97 5.87 -32.45
CA LYS A 61 5.73 6.24 -33.67
C LYS A 61 6.44 7.58 -33.50
N ILE A 62 5.75 8.63 -33.05
CA ILE A 62 6.33 9.98 -32.87
C ILE A 62 7.57 9.93 -31.98
N ARG A 63 7.47 9.27 -30.81
CA ARG A 63 8.59 9.17 -29.86
C ARG A 63 9.75 8.36 -30.40
N PHE A 64 9.43 7.35 -31.20
CA PHE A 64 10.41 6.44 -31.77
C PHE A 64 11.10 7.01 -33.02
N GLN A 65 10.54 8.03 -33.66
CA GLN A 65 11.13 8.62 -34.85
C GLN A 65 12.43 9.39 -34.60
N LYS A 66 12.71 9.76 -33.35
CA LYS A 66 13.98 10.40 -32.98
C LYS A 66 15.22 9.56 -33.30
N PHE A 67 15.04 8.24 -33.43
CA PHE A 67 16.10 7.31 -33.79
C PHE A 67 16.41 7.29 -35.30
N TYR A 68 15.50 7.81 -36.14
CA TYR A 68 15.68 7.88 -37.59
C TYR A 68 16.25 9.25 -38.02
N LYS A 69 17.27 9.25 -38.89
CA LYS A 69 17.95 10.49 -39.35
C LYS A 69 17.11 11.34 -40.32
N LYS A 70 16.12 10.76 -41.00
CA LYS A 70 15.22 11.43 -41.94
C LYS A 70 13.83 10.85 -41.78
N TYR A 71 12.89 11.64 -41.30
CA TYR A 71 11.48 11.26 -41.23
C TYR A 71 10.62 12.46 -41.59
N ASP A 72 9.58 12.25 -42.39
CA ASP A 72 8.64 13.30 -42.76
C ASP A 72 7.48 13.35 -41.77
N LEU A 73 7.33 14.49 -41.11
CA LEU A 73 6.23 14.72 -40.16
C LEU A 73 4.86 14.78 -40.84
N SER A 74 4.83 14.94 -42.17
CA SER A 74 3.59 15.01 -42.96
C SER A 74 2.78 13.71 -42.88
N ASP A 75 3.44 12.55 -42.93
CA ASP A 75 2.76 11.24 -42.83
C ASP A 75 2.11 11.03 -41.47
N ILE A 76 2.80 11.43 -40.39
CA ILE A 76 2.23 11.37 -39.04
C ILE A 76 1.01 12.28 -38.95
N LYS A 77 1.10 13.49 -39.53
CA LYS A 77 -0.01 14.43 -39.47
C LYS A 77 -1.27 13.82 -40.11
N ILE A 78 -1.13 13.16 -41.25
CA ILE A 78 -2.22 12.43 -41.89
C ILE A 78 -2.78 11.34 -40.95
N GLU A 79 -1.91 10.57 -40.29
CA GLU A 79 -2.35 9.57 -39.30
C GLU A 79 -3.09 10.21 -38.11
N ILE A 80 -2.61 11.34 -37.58
CA ILE A 80 -3.26 12.09 -36.50
C ILE A 80 -4.64 12.58 -36.93
N ASP A 81 -4.75 13.16 -38.13
CA ASP A 81 -5.98 13.75 -38.61
C ASP A 81 -7.06 12.69 -38.87
N SER A 82 -6.66 11.44 -39.13
CA SER A 82 -7.55 10.28 -39.26
C SER A 82 -8.18 9.80 -37.94
N ILE A 83 -7.67 10.24 -36.79
CA ILE A 83 -8.21 9.87 -35.48
C ILE A 83 -9.63 10.46 -35.32
N LYS A 84 -10.62 9.61 -35.07
CA LYS A 84 -12.03 10.03 -34.94
C LYS A 84 -12.32 10.74 -33.61
N ASN A 85 -11.75 10.27 -32.51
CA ASN A 85 -11.94 10.88 -31.21
C ASN A 85 -11.13 12.18 -31.13
N ILE A 86 -11.83 13.30 -30.98
CA ILE A 86 -11.25 14.65 -30.95
C ILE A 86 -10.33 14.83 -29.74
N SER A 87 -10.70 14.31 -28.56
CA SER A 87 -9.86 14.45 -27.37
C SER A 87 -8.54 13.70 -27.52
N ASP A 88 -8.59 12.50 -28.08
CA ASP A 88 -7.42 11.68 -28.35
C ASP A 88 -6.54 12.36 -29.42
N LYS A 89 -7.15 12.94 -30.45
CA LYS A 89 -6.46 13.72 -31.48
C LYS A 89 -5.71 14.91 -30.87
N ILE A 90 -6.37 15.69 -30.01
CA ILE A 90 -5.76 16.82 -29.30
C ILE A 90 -4.58 16.34 -28.45
N PHE A 91 -4.74 15.25 -27.71
CA PHE A 91 -3.66 14.67 -26.92
C PHE A 91 -2.47 14.25 -27.78
N VAL A 92 -2.70 13.55 -28.89
CA VAL A 92 -1.63 13.12 -29.80
C VAL A 92 -0.94 14.32 -30.46
N LYS A 93 -1.68 15.37 -30.87
CA LYS A 93 -1.11 16.63 -31.38
C LYS A 93 -0.23 17.32 -30.34
N SER A 94 -0.64 17.31 -29.07
CA SER A 94 0.15 17.88 -27.97
C SER A 94 1.45 17.11 -27.72
N ALA A 95 1.40 15.77 -27.78
CA ALA A 95 2.60 14.94 -27.67
C ALA A 95 3.56 15.19 -28.84
N LEU A 96 3.04 15.37 -30.07
CA LEU A 96 3.85 15.75 -31.22
C LEU A 96 4.59 17.07 -30.99
N ILE A 97 3.92 18.07 -30.42
CA ILE A 97 4.49 19.38 -30.09
C ILE A 97 5.66 19.27 -29.09
N GLU A 98 5.54 18.42 -28.06
CA GLU A 98 6.63 18.25 -27.08
C GLU A 98 7.88 17.67 -27.73
N GLU A 99 7.71 16.73 -28.67
CA GLU A 99 8.82 16.06 -29.34
C GLU A 99 9.44 16.89 -30.48
N PHE A 100 8.85 18.03 -30.80
CA PHE A 100 9.19 18.85 -31.95
C PHE A 100 10.59 19.47 -31.89
N SER A 101 11.22 19.58 -30.71
CA SER A 101 12.62 20.01 -30.57
C SER A 101 13.63 18.97 -31.09
N SER A 102 13.19 17.72 -31.28
CA SER A 102 14.06 16.60 -31.67
C SER A 102 14.17 16.40 -33.19
N PHE A 103 13.32 17.07 -33.99
CA PHE A 103 13.32 16.93 -35.45
C PHE A 103 14.11 18.07 -36.11
N LYS A 104 15.19 17.73 -36.82
CA LYS A 104 16.17 18.70 -37.39
C LYS A 104 15.75 19.33 -38.74
N SER A 105 14.66 18.89 -39.35
CA SER A 105 14.15 19.38 -40.64
C SER A 105 12.63 19.31 -40.60
N GLN A 106 11.94 20.42 -40.80
CA GLN A 106 10.49 20.50 -40.56
C GLN A 106 9.79 21.18 -41.73
N SER A 107 8.93 20.43 -42.42
CA SER A 107 7.89 20.92 -43.33
C SER A 107 6.70 21.52 -42.59
N LEU A 108 6.54 21.18 -41.29
CA LEU A 108 5.43 21.57 -40.43
C LEU A 108 5.89 22.54 -39.34
N SER A 109 5.12 23.62 -39.13
CA SER A 109 5.35 24.57 -38.04
C SER A 109 4.68 24.11 -36.75
N LYS A 110 5.39 24.22 -35.61
CA LYS A 110 4.81 24.02 -34.26
C LYS A 110 3.56 24.88 -34.05
N GLU A 111 3.59 26.10 -34.57
CA GLU A 111 2.52 27.07 -34.42
C GLU A 111 1.25 26.64 -35.17
N SER A 112 1.41 25.99 -36.34
CA SER A 112 0.27 25.44 -37.10
C SER A 112 -0.47 24.37 -36.29
N ILE A 113 0.26 23.41 -35.72
CA ILE A 113 -0.32 22.32 -34.93
C ILE A 113 -0.95 22.87 -33.65
N PHE A 114 -0.30 23.86 -33.04
CA PHE A 114 -0.84 24.55 -31.88
C PHE A 114 -2.17 25.24 -32.19
N ASN A 115 -2.27 25.93 -33.33
CA ASN A 115 -3.53 26.55 -33.77
C ASN A 115 -4.63 25.52 -34.03
N GLU A 116 -4.30 24.38 -34.64
CA GLU A 116 -5.26 23.30 -34.85
C GLU A 116 -5.79 22.73 -33.52
N ILE A 117 -4.94 22.60 -32.49
CA ILE A 117 -5.38 22.19 -31.15
C ILE A 117 -6.47 23.13 -30.60
N PHE A 118 -6.34 24.45 -30.78
CA PHE A 118 -7.37 25.40 -30.34
C PHE A 118 -8.68 25.25 -31.10
N GLU A 119 -8.62 24.97 -32.40
CA GLU A 119 -9.83 24.72 -33.19
C GLU A 119 -10.49 23.41 -32.77
N ASP A 120 -9.71 22.35 -32.55
CA ASP A 120 -10.21 21.06 -32.07
C ASP A 120 -10.86 21.18 -30.67
N PHE A 121 -10.33 22.03 -29.78
CA PHE A 121 -10.92 22.30 -28.46
C PHE A 121 -12.35 22.87 -28.55
N LYS A 122 -12.67 23.68 -29.58
CA LYS A 122 -14.01 24.24 -29.77
C LYS A 122 -15.06 23.19 -30.13
N ILE A 123 -14.63 22.02 -30.60
CA ILE A 123 -15.51 20.94 -31.04
C ILE A 123 -15.87 20.02 -29.85
N ILE A 124 -15.10 20.05 -28.75
CA ILE A 124 -15.41 19.25 -27.56
C ILE A 124 -16.71 19.75 -26.93
N THR A 125 -17.76 18.94 -26.99
CA THR A 125 -19.08 19.25 -26.40
C THR A 125 -19.21 18.84 -24.93
N ASN A 126 -18.38 17.90 -24.46
CA ASN A 126 -18.41 17.45 -23.08
C ASN A 126 -17.57 18.38 -22.19
N ASN A 127 -18.24 19.10 -21.28
CA ASN A 127 -17.60 20.05 -20.37
C ASN A 127 -16.51 19.41 -19.49
N TYR A 128 -16.73 18.19 -18.97
CA TYR A 128 -15.73 17.52 -18.14
C TYR A 128 -14.47 17.18 -18.93
N GLU A 129 -14.65 16.69 -20.16
CA GLU A 129 -13.53 16.35 -21.04
C GLU A 129 -12.76 17.60 -21.46
N PHE A 130 -13.46 18.68 -21.82
CA PHE A 130 -12.85 19.95 -22.14
C PHE A 130 -11.99 20.46 -20.97
N ILE A 131 -12.57 20.50 -19.77
CA ILE A 131 -11.87 20.96 -18.55
C ILE A 131 -10.62 20.12 -18.27
N ASN A 132 -10.75 18.79 -18.28
CA ASN A 132 -9.62 17.90 -18.01
C ASN A 132 -8.53 18.07 -19.07
N ARG A 133 -8.89 18.13 -20.35
CA ARG A 133 -7.92 18.25 -21.44
C ARG A 133 -7.19 19.59 -21.43
N VAL A 134 -7.88 20.70 -21.13
CA VAL A 134 -7.23 22.01 -20.94
C VAL A 134 -6.24 21.97 -19.78
N ASN A 135 -6.62 21.35 -18.66
CA ASN A 135 -5.74 21.18 -17.51
C ASN A 135 -4.50 20.33 -17.85
N ASP A 136 -4.69 19.17 -18.48
CA ASP A 136 -3.62 18.23 -18.84
C ASP A 136 -2.59 18.83 -19.80
N LEU A 137 -3.03 19.72 -20.70
CA LEU A 137 -2.17 20.29 -21.73
C LEU A 137 -1.60 21.67 -21.38
N SER A 138 -1.99 22.24 -20.24
CA SER A 138 -1.60 23.61 -19.87
C SER A 138 -0.09 23.81 -19.80
N GLU A 139 0.67 22.84 -19.28
CA GLU A 139 2.13 22.93 -19.21
C GLU A 139 2.80 22.97 -20.59
N ILE A 140 2.23 22.27 -21.57
CA ILE A 140 2.71 22.26 -22.96
C ILE A 140 2.37 23.60 -23.62
N MET A 141 1.13 24.05 -23.45
CA MET A 141 0.63 25.26 -24.08
C MET A 141 1.30 26.54 -23.55
N PHE A 142 1.64 26.57 -22.26
CA PHE A 142 2.32 27.70 -21.62
C PHE A 142 3.74 27.97 -22.17
N LYS A 143 4.38 26.97 -22.79
CA LYS A 143 5.73 27.10 -23.38
C LYS A 143 5.74 27.86 -24.71
N PHE A 144 4.59 28.20 -25.28
CA PHE A 144 4.51 28.88 -26.58
C PHE A 144 4.63 30.40 -26.45
N PRO A 145 5.25 31.09 -27.42
CA PRO A 145 5.25 32.55 -27.45
C PRO A 145 3.80 33.07 -27.58
N ASN A 146 3.43 34.08 -26.78
CA ASN A 146 2.11 34.73 -26.76
C ASN A 146 1.00 33.91 -26.04
N ASN A 147 1.18 33.73 -24.73
CA ASN A 147 0.30 32.96 -23.84
C ASN A 147 -1.15 33.47 -23.70
N LYS A 148 -1.55 34.55 -24.37
CA LYS A 148 -2.91 35.11 -24.24
C LYS A 148 -3.99 34.08 -24.58
N ARG A 149 -3.86 33.37 -25.70
CA ARG A 149 -4.84 32.35 -26.13
C ARG A 149 -4.97 31.21 -25.11
N TRP A 150 -3.86 30.79 -24.52
CA TRP A 150 -3.87 29.80 -23.44
C TRP A 150 -4.59 30.34 -22.20
N LYS A 151 -4.31 31.58 -21.79
CA LYS A 151 -5.01 32.22 -20.66
C LYS A 151 -6.53 32.27 -20.89
N ASP A 152 -6.95 32.64 -22.09
CA ASP A 152 -8.37 32.70 -22.47
C ASP A 152 -9.03 31.31 -22.41
N LEU A 153 -8.33 30.26 -22.88
CA LEU A 153 -8.80 28.88 -22.85
C LEU A 153 -8.93 28.33 -21.43
N VAL A 154 -7.91 28.56 -20.59
CA VAL A 154 -7.91 28.18 -19.17
C VAL A 154 -9.03 28.89 -18.42
N THR A 155 -9.22 30.18 -18.69
CA THR A 155 -10.32 30.97 -18.09
C THR A 155 -11.67 30.39 -18.49
N SER A 156 -11.85 30.06 -19.78
CA SER A 156 -13.08 29.43 -20.27
C SER A 156 -13.34 28.07 -19.61
N ALA A 157 -12.30 27.24 -19.42
CA ALA A 157 -12.41 25.97 -18.71
C ALA A 157 -12.79 26.17 -17.24
N PHE A 158 -12.21 27.18 -16.58
CA PHE A 158 -12.55 27.51 -15.21
C PHE A 158 -14.01 28.01 -15.09
N ASP A 159 -14.45 28.90 -15.97
CA ASP A 159 -15.82 29.41 -15.99
C ASP A 159 -16.85 28.29 -16.24
N LEU A 160 -16.53 27.33 -17.12
CA LEU A 160 -17.35 26.11 -17.30
C LEU A 160 -17.38 25.25 -16.04
N SER A 161 -16.25 25.13 -15.33
CA SER A 161 -16.17 24.35 -14.10
C SER A 161 -17.05 24.92 -12.98
N ILE A 162 -17.24 26.25 -12.94
CA ILE A 162 -18.17 26.93 -12.02
C ILE A 162 -19.61 26.46 -12.27
N ASN A 163 -20.00 26.27 -13.54
CA ASN A 163 -21.37 25.97 -13.94
C ASN A 163 -21.70 24.47 -14.00
N LEU A 164 -20.83 23.59 -13.50
CA LEU A 164 -21.12 22.16 -13.41
C LEU A 164 -22.20 21.88 -12.36
N GLU A 165 -23.18 21.05 -12.72
CA GLU A 165 -24.33 20.70 -11.85
C GLU A 165 -23.89 20.06 -10.53
N ASN A 166 -22.85 19.21 -10.57
CA ASN A 166 -22.31 18.55 -9.40
C ASN A 166 -21.29 19.45 -8.68
N LYS A 167 -21.72 20.06 -7.58
CA LYS A 167 -20.89 20.95 -6.74
C LYS A 167 -19.57 20.32 -6.29
N THR A 168 -19.57 19.04 -5.93
CA THR A 168 -18.35 18.34 -5.50
C THR A 168 -17.36 18.19 -6.64
N ASN A 169 -17.84 17.86 -7.84
CA ASN A 169 -16.98 17.75 -9.01
C ASN A 169 -16.51 19.12 -9.52
N SER A 170 -17.37 20.14 -9.43
CA SER A 170 -17.03 21.54 -9.71
C SER A 170 -15.80 21.98 -8.91
N VAL A 171 -15.84 21.83 -7.58
CA VAL A 171 -14.70 22.17 -6.69
C VAL A 171 -13.44 21.37 -7.04
N LYS A 172 -13.58 20.07 -7.32
CA LYS A 172 -12.44 19.23 -7.71
C LYS A 172 -11.78 19.69 -9.01
N CYS A 173 -12.57 20.06 -10.02
CA CYS A 173 -12.07 20.59 -11.28
C CYS A 173 -11.40 21.95 -11.09
N GLN A 174 -12.01 22.85 -10.32
CA GLN A 174 -11.45 24.17 -10.00
C GLN A 174 -10.11 24.06 -9.27
N ASN A 175 -10.03 23.23 -8.23
CA ASN A 175 -8.80 23.01 -7.48
C ASN A 175 -7.69 22.45 -8.38
N ARG A 176 -8.02 21.50 -9.27
CA ARG A 176 -7.05 20.96 -10.24
C ARG A 176 -6.52 22.02 -11.20
N ILE A 177 -7.40 22.86 -11.75
CA ILE A 177 -6.97 23.98 -12.61
C ILE A 177 -6.06 24.90 -11.80
N ILE A 178 -6.47 25.32 -10.59
CA ILE A 178 -5.67 26.21 -9.75
C ILE A 178 -4.31 25.60 -9.43
N ASP A 179 -4.22 24.32 -9.09
CA ASP A 179 -2.97 23.61 -8.82
C ASP A 179 -1.99 23.67 -10.00
N THR A 180 -2.51 23.45 -11.22
CA THR A 180 -1.71 23.48 -12.46
C THR A 180 -1.29 24.90 -12.80
N ILE A 181 -2.23 25.84 -12.75
CA ILE A 181 -1.99 27.24 -13.15
C ILE A 181 -1.10 27.96 -12.14
N TYR A 182 -1.24 27.70 -10.84
CA TYR A 182 -0.39 28.30 -9.81
C TYR A 182 1.11 28.00 -10.04
N LYS A 183 1.43 26.81 -10.57
CA LYS A 183 2.82 26.44 -10.93
C LYS A 183 3.34 27.18 -12.17
N LEU A 184 2.45 27.60 -13.07
CA LEU A 184 2.79 28.20 -14.36
C LEU A 184 2.74 29.74 -14.31
N ASP A 185 1.67 30.30 -13.74
CA ASP A 185 1.39 31.73 -13.62
C ASP A 185 0.53 32.00 -12.36
N ASP A 186 1.20 32.35 -11.25
CA ASP A 186 0.56 32.66 -9.96
C ASP A 186 -0.47 33.80 -10.06
N ASN A 187 -0.21 34.81 -10.90
CA ASN A 187 -1.13 35.93 -11.08
C ASN A 187 -2.43 35.46 -11.73
N LEU A 188 -2.33 34.61 -12.76
CA LEU A 188 -3.53 34.04 -13.38
C LEU A 188 -4.29 33.15 -12.40
N ALA A 189 -3.60 32.33 -11.59
CA ALA A 189 -4.25 31.50 -10.57
C ALA A 189 -5.05 32.37 -9.57
N LYS A 190 -4.46 33.49 -9.12
CA LYS A 190 -5.14 34.47 -8.25
C LYS A 190 -6.37 35.09 -8.92
N ASP A 191 -6.27 35.42 -10.20
CA ASP A 191 -7.40 35.98 -10.98
C ASP A 191 -8.54 34.95 -11.10
N LEU A 192 -8.24 33.67 -11.33
CA LEU A 192 -9.24 32.60 -11.39
C LEU A 192 -9.95 32.40 -10.05
N VAL A 193 -9.21 32.40 -8.93
CA VAL A 193 -9.80 32.33 -7.58
C VAL A 193 -10.78 33.47 -7.36
N SER A 194 -10.43 34.67 -7.79
CA SER A 194 -11.29 35.86 -7.66
C SER A 194 -12.56 35.75 -8.50
N ARG A 195 -12.50 35.13 -9.69
CA ARG A 195 -13.67 34.84 -10.55
C ARG A 195 -14.62 33.80 -9.96
N GLY A 196 -14.08 32.84 -9.20
CA GLY A 196 -14.88 31.82 -8.51
C GLY A 196 -15.73 32.36 -7.36
N ILE A 197 -15.56 33.64 -6.97
CA ILE A 197 -16.29 34.28 -5.89
C ILE A 197 -17.65 34.76 -6.40
N ASP A 198 -18.65 33.91 -6.25
CA ASP A 198 -20.07 34.22 -6.50
C ASP A 198 -20.82 34.26 -5.15
N ASP A 199 -21.51 35.36 -4.85
CA ASP A 199 -22.27 35.56 -3.60
C ASP A 199 -23.35 34.49 -3.40
N SER A 200 -23.89 33.92 -4.49
CA SER A 200 -24.85 32.82 -4.45
C SER A 200 -24.24 31.47 -4.07
N ARG A 201 -22.89 31.36 -4.11
CA ARG A 201 -22.11 30.13 -3.89
C ARG A 201 -20.99 30.32 -2.86
N LYS A 202 -21.20 31.18 -1.87
CA LYS A 202 -20.23 31.56 -0.83
C LYS A 202 -19.42 30.39 -0.25
N THR A 203 -20.04 29.26 0.05
CA THR A 203 -19.34 28.07 0.58
C THR A 203 -18.31 27.49 -0.39
N ILE A 204 -18.59 27.48 -1.70
CA ILE A 204 -17.66 27.01 -2.73
C ILE A 204 -16.53 28.03 -2.91
N SER A 205 -16.89 29.31 -2.98
CA SER A 205 -15.93 30.42 -3.06
C SER A 205 -14.92 30.38 -1.91
N ASP A 206 -15.38 30.14 -0.69
CA ASP A 206 -14.52 30.00 0.49
C ASP A 206 -13.60 28.77 0.39
N LEU A 207 -14.08 27.63 -0.10
CA LEU A 207 -13.25 26.42 -0.30
C LEU A 207 -12.13 26.66 -1.32
N ILE A 208 -12.42 27.34 -2.42
CA ILE A 208 -11.43 27.67 -3.45
C ILE A 208 -10.39 28.65 -2.90
N ARG A 209 -10.82 29.68 -2.17
CA ARG A 209 -9.91 30.65 -1.55
C ARG A 209 -8.98 29.96 -0.55
N VAL A 210 -9.54 29.15 0.34
CA VAL A 210 -8.77 28.37 1.31
C VAL A 210 -7.77 27.45 0.60
N HIS A 211 -8.17 26.81 -0.50
CA HIS A 211 -7.27 25.97 -1.30
C HIS A 211 -6.08 26.75 -1.86
N TYR A 212 -6.32 27.93 -2.48
CA TYR A 212 -5.26 28.79 -3.00
C TYR A 212 -4.34 29.34 -1.90
N GLU A 213 -4.89 29.77 -0.76
CA GLU A 213 -4.11 30.20 0.40
C GLU A 213 -3.22 29.07 0.91
N ASN A 214 -3.76 27.85 1.00
CA ASN A 214 -2.98 26.67 1.38
C ASN A 214 -1.84 26.40 0.38
N LEU A 215 -2.06 26.55 -0.94
CA LEU A 215 -0.99 26.39 -1.93
C LEU A 215 0.11 27.44 -1.76
N LYS A 216 -0.28 28.70 -1.52
CA LYS A 216 0.65 29.80 -1.28
C LYS A 216 1.46 29.58 -0.01
N ASP A 217 0.81 29.16 1.08
CA ASP A 217 1.47 28.79 2.32
C ASP A 217 2.45 27.64 2.08
N VAL A 218 2.01 26.58 1.39
CA VAL A 218 2.86 25.42 1.08
C VAL A 218 4.10 25.81 0.28
N ASN A 219 3.97 26.70 -0.72
CA ASN A 219 5.08 27.13 -1.57
C ASN A 219 6.00 28.16 -0.90
N THR A 220 5.47 29.01 -0.02
CA THR A 220 6.32 29.92 0.77
C THR A 220 7.10 29.16 1.85
N LEU A 221 6.48 28.16 2.47
CA LEU A 221 7.10 27.28 3.46
C LEU A 221 8.10 26.31 2.82
N SER A 222 7.94 25.93 1.54
CA SER A 222 8.89 25.03 0.88
C SER A 222 10.26 25.71 0.71
N GLN A 223 10.25 27.03 0.53
CA GLN A 223 11.43 27.86 0.31
C GLN A 223 12.14 28.28 1.62
N LYS A 224 11.46 28.25 2.78
CA LYS A 224 12.01 28.70 4.07
C LYS A 224 12.06 27.57 5.10
N THR A 225 13.23 27.31 5.67
CA THR A 225 13.42 26.38 6.82
C THR A 225 13.22 27.07 8.18
N GLU A 226 12.46 28.16 8.22
CA GLU A 226 12.26 28.95 9.44
C GLU A 226 11.30 28.26 10.40
N THR A 227 11.41 28.62 11.68
CA THR A 227 10.50 28.20 12.74
C THR A 227 9.07 28.59 12.41
N ILE A 228 8.15 27.65 12.64
CA ILE A 228 6.70 27.89 12.63
C ILE A 228 6.42 29.02 13.64
N ASN A 229 5.99 30.18 13.16
CA ASN A 229 5.31 31.16 14.01
C ASN A 229 3.93 30.60 14.38
N ASP A 230 3.40 30.96 15.54
CA ASP A 230 2.14 30.42 16.11
C ASP A 230 0.91 30.57 15.18
N ASN A 231 1.01 31.34 14.09
CA ASN A 231 -0.04 31.56 13.09
C ASN A 231 0.01 30.60 11.87
N VAL A 232 0.94 29.66 11.78
CA VAL A 232 1.07 28.77 10.60
C VAL A 232 0.22 27.51 10.77
N ASN A 233 -0.61 27.22 9.76
CA ASN A 233 -1.39 25.99 9.71
C ASN A 233 -0.46 24.76 9.61
N VAL A 234 -0.44 23.94 10.67
CA VAL A 234 0.38 22.72 10.77
C VAL A 234 0.18 21.77 9.58
N GLU A 235 -1.02 21.65 9.06
CA GLU A 235 -1.30 20.80 7.89
C GLU A 235 -0.62 21.31 6.62
N ASN A 236 -0.59 22.63 6.41
CA ASN A 236 0.09 23.23 5.27
C ASN A 236 1.60 23.06 5.38
N TYR A 237 2.14 23.19 6.59
CA TYR A 237 3.55 22.93 6.84
C TYR A 237 3.93 21.46 6.58
N ILE A 238 3.11 20.50 7.04
CA ILE A 238 3.31 19.07 6.76
C ILE A 238 3.26 18.79 5.25
N LYS A 239 2.27 19.34 4.53
CA LYS A 239 2.16 19.21 3.06
C LYS A 239 3.38 19.80 2.35
N SER A 240 3.89 20.94 2.81
CA SER A 240 5.11 21.54 2.30
C SER A 240 6.34 20.66 2.50
N LEU A 241 6.51 20.12 3.71
CA LEU A 241 7.59 19.17 4.00
C LEU A 241 7.48 17.89 3.17
N LEU A 242 6.26 17.39 2.92
CA LEU A 242 6.04 16.23 2.05
C LEU A 242 6.46 16.51 0.60
N ASN A 243 6.18 17.71 0.08
CA ASN A 243 6.64 18.11 -1.26
C ASN A 243 8.17 18.23 -1.30
N ASN A 244 8.77 18.91 -0.32
CA ASN A 244 10.22 18.98 -0.21
C ASN A 244 10.89 17.59 -0.06
N LEU A 245 10.24 16.66 0.64
CA LEU A 245 10.70 15.27 0.75
C LEU A 245 10.72 14.58 -0.62
N LYS A 246 9.69 14.79 -1.46
CA LYS A 246 9.67 14.28 -2.84
C LYS A 246 10.81 14.88 -3.67
N ASP A 247 11.08 16.17 -3.53
CA ASP A 247 12.13 16.87 -4.28
C ASP A 247 13.54 16.43 -3.87
N VAL A 248 13.76 16.17 -2.58
CA VAL A 248 15.02 15.59 -2.08
C VAL A 248 15.15 14.13 -2.55
N ASN A 249 14.07 13.36 -2.58
CA ASN A 249 14.08 11.98 -3.07
C ASN A 249 14.38 11.87 -4.57
N SER A 250 13.94 12.85 -5.36
CA SER A 250 14.18 12.91 -6.81
C SER A 250 15.51 13.59 -7.18
N ASN A 251 16.30 14.01 -6.19
CA ASN A 251 17.53 14.80 -6.35
C ASN A 251 17.33 16.12 -7.11
N LEU A 252 16.11 16.66 -7.11
CA LEU A 252 15.81 17.98 -7.69
C LEU A 252 16.30 19.11 -6.77
N VAL A 253 16.30 18.87 -5.45
CA VAL A 253 16.76 19.82 -4.44
C VAL A 253 17.91 19.21 -3.62
N LYS A 254 18.92 20.04 -3.32
CA LYS A 254 20.06 19.63 -2.50
C LYS A 254 19.60 19.35 -1.06
N ALA A 255 20.04 18.23 -0.52
CA ALA A 255 19.78 17.86 0.86
C ALA A 255 20.37 18.90 1.84
N LYS A 256 19.59 19.22 2.89
CA LYS A 256 19.95 20.15 3.96
C LYS A 256 20.75 19.46 5.07
N LYS A 257 21.61 20.21 5.76
CA LYS A 257 22.38 19.68 6.90
C LYS A 257 21.52 19.67 8.18
N ILE A 258 21.95 18.90 9.17
CA ILE A 258 21.26 18.76 10.46
C ILE A 258 20.96 20.10 11.17
N VAL A 259 21.85 21.09 11.05
CA VAL A 259 21.70 22.42 11.66
C VAL A 259 20.49 23.16 11.08
N ASP A 260 20.28 23.06 9.77
CA ASP A 260 19.19 23.72 9.05
C ASP A 260 17.82 23.10 9.32
N LEU A 261 17.80 21.90 9.93
CA LEU A 261 16.59 21.11 10.19
C LEU A 261 16.17 21.11 11.66
N LYS A 262 16.88 21.86 12.52
CA LYS A 262 16.58 21.94 13.96
C LYS A 262 15.14 22.42 14.22
N SER A 263 14.67 23.40 13.46
CA SER A 263 13.30 23.94 13.55
C SER A 263 12.24 22.87 13.28
N VAL A 264 12.47 22.01 12.27
CA VAL A 264 11.59 20.90 11.91
C VAL A 264 11.44 19.91 13.06
N LEU A 265 12.55 19.56 13.72
CA LEU A 265 12.53 18.65 14.87
C LEU A 265 11.80 19.24 16.08
N ILE A 266 12.02 20.52 16.39
CA ILE A 266 11.35 21.21 17.51
C ILE A 266 9.84 21.26 17.29
N THR A 267 9.41 21.48 16.04
CA THR A 267 8.00 21.38 15.70
C THR A 267 7.50 19.94 15.85
N ALA A 268 8.21 18.97 15.28
CA ALA A 268 7.82 17.56 15.30
C ALA A 268 7.62 17.05 16.74
N SER A 269 8.44 17.49 17.70
CA SER A 269 8.33 17.10 19.10
C SER A 269 7.08 17.63 19.82
N LYS A 270 6.42 18.66 19.26
CA LYS A 270 5.19 19.25 19.83
C LYS A 270 3.91 18.65 19.23
N LEU A 271 4.02 17.81 18.20
CA LEU A 271 2.89 17.29 17.45
C LEU A 271 2.63 15.80 17.74
N PRO A 272 1.36 15.34 17.64
CA PRO A 272 1.03 13.93 17.66
C PRO A 272 1.81 13.12 16.61
N LEU A 273 2.12 11.85 16.91
CA LEU A 273 2.98 10.99 16.08
C LEU A 273 2.49 10.87 14.63
N ASN A 274 1.19 10.76 14.41
CA ASN A 274 0.59 10.67 13.08
C ASN A 274 0.83 11.93 12.22
N LYS A 275 1.10 13.09 12.84
CA LYS A 275 1.42 14.35 12.15
C LYS A 275 2.93 14.60 12.06
N SER A 276 3.70 14.19 13.06
CA SER A 276 5.14 14.41 13.10
C SER A 276 5.94 13.41 12.25
N ILE A 277 5.37 12.27 11.87
CA ILE A 277 6.07 11.24 11.08
C ILE A 277 6.68 11.77 9.77
N ILE A 278 5.92 12.57 9.02
CA ILE A 278 6.41 13.19 7.76
C ILE A 278 7.58 14.15 8.03
N MET A 279 7.59 14.83 9.17
CA MET A 279 8.67 15.73 9.56
C MET A 279 9.95 14.96 9.88
N TYR A 280 9.82 13.83 10.58
CA TYR A 280 10.94 12.94 10.86
C TYR A 280 11.47 12.28 9.58
N ASP A 281 10.60 11.85 8.67
CA ASP A 281 11.02 11.30 7.37
C ASP A 281 11.80 12.33 6.53
N TYR A 282 11.29 13.57 6.47
CA TYR A 282 12.00 14.67 5.82
C TYR A 282 13.38 14.90 6.46
N TYR A 283 13.45 14.92 7.80
CA TYR A 283 14.70 15.08 8.53
C TYR A 283 15.71 13.96 8.22
N PHE A 284 15.31 12.69 8.36
CA PHE A 284 16.19 11.56 8.13
C PHE A 284 16.65 11.46 6.67
N LYS A 285 15.74 11.72 5.72
CA LYS A 285 16.10 11.70 4.30
C LYS A 285 17.15 12.76 3.96
N ASN A 286 16.99 13.98 4.47
CA ASN A 286 17.98 15.04 4.23
C ASN A 286 19.33 14.67 4.85
N ILE A 287 19.35 14.13 6.07
CA ILE A 287 20.62 13.72 6.68
C ILE A 287 21.27 12.59 5.89
N ALA A 288 20.52 11.58 5.46
CA ALA A 288 21.06 10.47 4.69
C ALA A 288 21.62 10.90 3.32
N SER A 289 21.09 11.99 2.73
CA SER A 289 21.48 12.47 1.40
C SER A 289 22.41 13.69 1.43
N ALA A 290 22.72 14.25 2.60
CA ALA A 290 23.63 15.38 2.74
C ALA A 290 25.10 14.94 2.70
N ASN A 291 25.95 15.80 2.13
CA ASN A 291 27.40 15.59 2.10
C ASN A 291 28.02 16.15 3.38
N TYR A 292 28.72 15.30 4.12
CA TYR A 292 29.45 15.65 5.34
C TYR A 292 30.95 15.45 5.15
N SER A 293 31.76 16.32 5.77
CA SER A 293 33.18 16.02 5.98
C SER A 293 33.34 14.85 6.97
N LYS A 294 34.53 14.23 7.02
CA LYS A 294 34.80 13.07 7.89
C LYS A 294 34.52 13.37 9.38
N GLU A 295 34.88 14.55 9.85
CA GLU A 295 34.64 14.98 11.24
C GLU A 295 33.15 15.27 11.51
N GLU A 296 32.46 15.91 10.57
CA GLU A 296 31.01 16.15 10.68
C GLU A 296 30.20 14.86 10.63
N LEU A 297 30.66 13.87 9.86
CA LEU A 297 30.01 12.57 9.74
C LEU A 297 29.99 11.84 11.08
N GLU A 298 31.11 11.81 11.80
CA GLU A 298 31.20 11.17 13.11
C GLU A 298 30.26 11.83 14.13
N LYS A 299 30.25 13.17 14.19
CA LYS A 299 29.30 13.93 15.04
C LYS A 299 27.84 13.64 14.67
N THR A 300 27.54 13.57 13.37
CA THR A 300 26.19 13.28 12.87
C THR A 300 25.74 11.86 13.21
N LEU A 301 26.62 10.87 13.05
CA LEU A 301 26.36 9.48 13.43
C LEU A 301 26.09 9.34 14.93
N ASN A 302 26.83 10.06 15.78
CA ASN A 302 26.59 10.06 17.22
C ASN A 302 25.19 10.61 17.56
N ILE A 303 24.77 11.70 16.89
CA ILE A 303 23.43 12.26 17.08
C ILE A 303 22.35 11.29 16.57
N LEU A 304 22.54 10.67 15.41
CA LEU A 304 21.61 9.67 14.88
C LEU A 304 21.48 8.46 15.79
N ASN A 305 22.60 7.95 16.33
CA ASN A 305 22.59 6.85 17.29
C ASN A 305 21.84 7.22 18.57
N ALA A 306 21.99 8.45 19.07
CA ALA A 306 21.22 8.95 20.21
C ALA A 306 19.72 9.04 19.89
N ASN A 307 19.36 9.51 18.70
CA ASN A 307 17.96 9.57 18.24
C ASN A 307 17.35 8.17 18.15
N ILE A 308 18.06 7.21 17.54
CA ILE A 308 17.60 5.81 17.44
C ILE A 308 17.40 5.19 18.82
N LYS A 309 18.37 5.35 19.73
CA LYS A 309 18.23 4.91 21.13
C LYS A 309 17.01 5.52 21.81
N SER A 310 16.76 6.81 21.57
CA SER A 310 15.61 7.51 22.13
C SER A 310 14.28 7.00 21.56
N ILE A 311 14.24 6.64 20.27
CA ILE A 311 13.07 6.00 19.64
C ILE A 311 12.81 4.62 20.26
N PHE A 312 13.84 3.77 20.39
CA PHE A 312 13.69 2.46 21.05
C PHE A 312 13.23 2.59 22.50
N ASN A 313 13.80 3.53 23.25
CA ASN A 313 13.36 3.80 24.62
C ASN A 313 11.90 4.30 24.65
N SER A 314 11.51 5.15 23.71
CA SER A 314 10.14 5.65 23.60
C SER A 314 9.17 4.53 23.23
N ASP A 315 9.56 3.62 22.35
CA ASP A 315 8.77 2.42 21.99
C ASP A 315 8.61 1.49 23.20
N LEU A 316 9.69 1.20 23.93
CA LEU A 316 9.63 0.43 25.18
C LEU A 316 8.71 1.10 26.21
N ILE A 317 8.77 2.43 26.35
CA ILE A 317 7.88 3.19 27.23
C ILE A 317 6.43 3.16 26.73
N ILE A 318 6.18 3.34 25.43
CA ILE A 318 4.84 3.28 24.84
C ILE A 318 4.25 1.88 24.99
N ASN A 319 5.02 0.83 24.76
CA ASN A 319 4.62 -0.55 24.98
C ASN A 319 4.39 -0.83 26.47
N SER A 320 5.22 -0.29 27.35
CA SER A 320 5.01 -0.37 28.80
C SER A 320 3.76 0.39 29.24
N ILE A 321 3.49 1.58 28.68
CA ILE A 321 2.28 2.36 28.95
C ILE A 321 1.05 1.71 28.33
N GLY A 322 1.18 1.09 27.16
CA GLY A 322 0.14 0.29 26.51
C GLY A 322 -0.25 -0.88 27.40
N ARG A 323 0.75 -1.60 27.91
CA ARG A 323 0.58 -2.64 28.94
C ARG A 323 0.01 -2.09 30.25
N ILE A 324 0.38 -0.88 30.68
CA ILE A 324 -0.18 -0.21 31.87
C ILE A 324 -1.62 0.29 31.62
N LYS A 325 -1.97 0.67 30.39
CA LYS A 325 -3.34 1.07 30.03
C LYS A 325 -4.23 -0.14 29.85
N GLU A 326 -3.72 -1.24 29.29
CA GLU A 326 -4.33 -2.55 29.40
C GLU A 326 -4.51 -2.88 30.88
N SER A 327 -3.48 -2.76 31.71
CA SER A 327 -3.57 -3.06 33.15
C SER A 327 -4.48 -2.08 33.93
N LYS A 328 -4.69 -0.83 33.47
CA LYS A 328 -5.59 0.17 34.12
C LYS A 328 -7.02 0.15 33.59
N TYR A 329 -7.25 -0.23 32.33
CA TYR A 329 -8.59 -0.60 31.86
C TYR A 329 -9.04 -1.94 32.45
N ILE A 330 -8.08 -2.79 32.83
CA ILE A 330 -8.31 -3.95 33.69
C ILE A 330 -8.61 -3.46 35.13
N ASN A 331 -7.81 -2.55 35.70
CA ASN A 331 -7.97 -2.12 37.12
C ASN A 331 -9.09 -1.13 37.49
N ILE A 332 -9.98 -0.67 36.60
CA ILE A 332 -11.16 0.13 37.03
C ILE A 332 -12.36 -0.78 37.40
N ASN A 333 -12.30 -2.08 37.09
CA ASN A 333 -13.24 -3.07 37.62
C ASN A 333 -12.65 -3.96 38.73
N ASP A 334 -11.33 -3.97 38.96
CA ASP A 334 -10.68 -5.02 39.77
C ASP A 334 -10.75 -4.86 41.30
N ASN A 335 -11.53 -3.91 41.84
CA ASN A 335 -11.87 -3.98 43.27
C ASN A 335 -13.14 -4.79 43.55
N ILE A 336 -13.78 -5.33 42.51
CA ILE A 336 -14.76 -6.40 42.61
C ILE A 336 -14.64 -7.21 41.31
N LEU A 337 -13.98 -8.36 41.31
CA LEU A 337 -14.31 -9.59 40.55
C LEU A 337 -13.08 -10.50 40.37
N LEU A 338 -13.37 -11.80 40.47
CA LEU A 338 -12.55 -13.00 40.36
C LEU A 338 -11.51 -12.95 39.22
N GLU A 339 -10.36 -13.62 39.38
CA GLU A 339 -9.42 -13.97 38.30
C GLU A 339 -10.19 -14.69 37.17
N ASP A 340 -10.73 -13.94 36.21
CA ASP A 340 -11.41 -14.53 35.06
C ASP A 340 -10.34 -15.07 34.10
N ASN A 341 -9.99 -16.35 34.31
CA ASN A 341 -9.17 -17.17 33.43
C ASN A 341 -9.80 -17.38 32.03
N ASN A 342 -10.93 -16.73 31.72
CA ASN A 342 -11.79 -17.00 30.58
C ASN A 342 -11.74 -15.86 29.56
N ILE A 343 -11.22 -16.15 28.37
CA ILE A 343 -11.09 -15.21 27.25
C ILE A 343 -12.23 -15.48 26.25
N ILE A 344 -13.12 -14.51 26.06
CA ILE A 344 -14.18 -14.59 25.05
C ILE A 344 -13.66 -14.11 23.68
N ILE A 345 -13.81 -14.97 22.67
CA ILE A 345 -13.51 -14.74 21.26
C ILE A 345 -14.81 -14.55 20.48
N LYS A 346 -14.94 -13.41 19.78
CA LYS A 346 -16.11 -13.14 18.93
C LYS A 346 -15.98 -13.76 17.55
N GLY A 347 -17.11 -13.90 16.86
CA GLY A 347 -17.24 -14.68 15.63
C GLY A 347 -16.54 -14.19 14.36
N THR A 348 -15.65 -13.21 14.47
CA THR A 348 -14.81 -12.68 13.39
C THR A 348 -13.37 -12.44 13.85
N GLU A 349 -13.04 -12.84 15.08
CA GLU A 349 -11.76 -12.59 15.73
C GLU A 349 -10.80 -13.79 15.57
N ARG A 350 -10.85 -14.51 14.44
CA ARG A 350 -9.98 -15.68 14.17
C ARG A 350 -8.50 -15.32 14.33
N TYR A 351 -8.10 -14.15 13.84
CA TYR A 351 -6.72 -13.67 13.98
C TYR A 351 -6.30 -13.56 15.46
N LYS A 352 -7.16 -12.98 16.31
CA LYS A 352 -6.93 -12.84 17.75
C LYS A 352 -6.78 -14.21 18.42
N ALA A 353 -7.59 -15.19 18.05
CA ALA A 353 -7.47 -16.55 18.59
C ALA A 353 -6.16 -17.23 18.17
N ILE A 354 -5.74 -17.07 16.91
CA ILE A 354 -4.44 -17.58 16.43
C ILE A 354 -3.29 -16.92 17.20
N GLU A 355 -3.36 -15.62 17.44
CA GLU A 355 -2.34 -14.87 18.19
C GLU A 355 -2.25 -15.34 19.64
N ILE A 356 -3.39 -15.57 20.31
CA ILE A 356 -3.43 -16.17 21.66
C ILE A 356 -2.74 -17.53 21.67
N PHE A 357 -3.06 -18.40 20.72
CA PHE A 357 -2.42 -19.72 20.64
C PHE A 357 -0.92 -19.61 20.40
N LYS A 358 -0.47 -18.74 19.48
CA LYS A 358 0.96 -18.54 19.20
C LYS A 358 1.72 -18.07 20.43
N ASN A 359 1.21 -17.04 21.10
CA ASN A 359 1.86 -16.50 22.28
C ASN A 359 1.92 -17.55 23.40
N TRP A 360 0.82 -18.27 23.62
CA TRP A 360 0.78 -19.34 24.62
C TRP A 360 1.73 -20.50 24.29
N ILE A 361 1.82 -20.94 23.03
CA ILE A 361 2.78 -21.98 22.59
C ILE A 361 4.22 -21.50 22.85
N ILE A 362 4.56 -20.29 22.43
CA ILE A 362 5.92 -19.73 22.60
C ILE A 362 6.31 -19.62 24.07
N GLU A 363 5.37 -19.27 24.94
CA GLU A 363 5.63 -19.06 26.37
C GLU A 363 5.65 -20.35 27.18
N GLU A 364 4.79 -21.32 26.83
CA GLU A 364 4.46 -22.44 27.72
C GLU A 364 4.83 -23.83 27.17
N SER A 365 5.14 -23.96 25.87
CA SER A 365 5.34 -25.26 25.22
C SER A 365 6.82 -25.57 24.96
N ASN A 366 7.49 -26.13 25.97
CA ASN A 366 8.93 -26.39 25.95
C ASN A 366 9.33 -27.84 25.62
N GLU A 367 8.45 -28.83 25.86
CA GLU A 367 8.79 -30.25 25.69
C GLU A 367 7.75 -31.00 24.86
N PHE A 368 6.48 -30.85 25.21
CA PHE A 368 5.38 -31.49 24.50
C PHE A 368 4.18 -30.56 24.36
N LEU A 369 3.35 -30.85 23.37
CA LEU A 369 2.03 -30.26 23.21
C LEU A 369 1.02 -31.34 22.88
N TYR A 370 0.01 -31.49 23.72
CA TYR A 370 -1.13 -32.38 23.46
C TYR A 370 -2.33 -31.57 22.99
N ILE A 371 -2.87 -31.97 21.84
CA ILE A 371 -4.09 -31.44 21.28
C ILE A 371 -5.19 -32.47 21.51
N ILE A 372 -6.20 -32.11 22.27
CA ILE A 372 -7.39 -32.93 22.48
C ILE A 372 -8.52 -32.22 21.75
N ASP A 373 -8.92 -32.74 20.60
CA ASP A 373 -10.11 -32.27 19.89
C ASP A 373 -10.84 -33.47 19.26
N PRO A 374 -11.99 -33.90 19.82
CA PRO A 374 -12.74 -35.04 19.31
C PRO A 374 -13.20 -34.88 17.85
N TYR A 375 -13.18 -33.65 17.33
CA TYR A 375 -13.60 -33.30 15.98
C TYR A 375 -12.43 -32.93 15.06
N PHE A 376 -11.18 -33.14 15.52
CA PHE A 376 -10.00 -32.93 14.68
C PHE A 376 -10.15 -33.67 13.35
N ASN A 377 -9.78 -33.03 12.26
CA ASN A 377 -9.90 -33.55 10.90
C ASN A 377 -8.69 -33.11 10.04
N PRO A 378 -8.51 -33.68 8.85
CA PRO A 378 -7.35 -33.37 8.01
C PRO A 378 -7.16 -31.88 7.66
N LYS A 379 -8.21 -31.05 7.66
CA LYS A 379 -8.07 -29.60 7.41
C LYS A 379 -7.50 -28.83 8.59
N ASP A 380 -7.46 -29.44 9.77
CA ASP A 380 -6.93 -28.83 10.99
C ASP A 380 -5.39 -28.83 11.04
N VAL A 381 -4.74 -29.40 10.01
CA VAL A 381 -3.28 -29.35 9.82
C VAL A 381 -2.71 -27.94 9.72
N GLU A 382 -3.52 -26.94 9.35
CA GLU A 382 -3.11 -25.52 9.38
C GLU A 382 -2.67 -25.08 10.79
N PHE A 383 -3.34 -25.61 11.83
CA PHE A 383 -2.95 -25.34 13.20
C PHE A 383 -1.64 -26.05 13.58
N LEU A 384 -1.45 -27.29 13.11
CA LEU A 384 -0.18 -28.00 13.30
C LEU A 384 0.98 -27.25 12.65
N TYR A 385 0.75 -26.66 11.48
CA TYR A 385 1.75 -25.83 10.82
C TYR A 385 2.06 -24.54 11.59
N THR A 386 1.08 -24.00 12.32
CA THR A 386 1.28 -22.86 13.23
C THR A 386 2.20 -23.26 14.40
N ILE A 387 1.99 -24.44 14.99
CA ILE A 387 2.85 -24.99 16.04
C ILE A 387 4.27 -25.21 15.51
N HIS A 388 4.42 -25.86 14.36
CA HIS A 388 5.71 -26.13 13.73
C HIS A 388 6.53 -24.86 13.42
N LYS A 389 5.85 -23.71 13.22
CA LYS A 389 6.52 -22.40 13.06
C LYS A 389 7.03 -21.82 14.38
N CYS A 390 6.37 -22.14 15.50
CA CYS A 390 6.77 -21.69 16.82
C CYS A 390 7.93 -22.53 17.35
N ASP A 391 7.82 -23.86 17.25
CA ASP A 391 8.89 -24.80 17.61
C ASP A 391 8.80 -26.06 16.75
N LYS A 392 9.91 -26.43 16.11
CA LYS A 392 10.01 -27.64 15.28
C LYS A 392 10.31 -28.91 16.09
N ASN A 393 10.84 -28.75 17.31
CA ASN A 393 11.33 -29.87 18.11
C ASN A 393 10.31 -30.38 19.15
N ILE A 394 9.14 -29.75 19.23
CA ILE A 394 8.13 -30.11 20.21
C ILE A 394 7.48 -31.47 19.90
N GLU A 395 7.35 -32.32 20.92
CA GLU A 395 6.61 -33.59 20.78
C GLU A 395 5.10 -33.31 20.72
N LEU A 396 4.50 -33.54 19.56
CA LEU A 396 3.09 -33.24 19.30
C LEU A 396 2.25 -34.52 19.34
N LYS A 397 1.20 -34.54 20.16
CA LYS A 397 0.19 -35.63 20.15
C LYS A 397 -1.20 -35.07 19.95
N VAL A 398 -1.91 -35.62 18.97
CA VAL A 398 -3.30 -35.25 18.68
C VAL A 398 -4.21 -36.39 19.07
N LEU A 399 -5.06 -36.19 20.07
CA LEU A 399 -6.10 -37.12 20.48
C LEU A 399 -7.45 -36.69 19.90
N CYS A 400 -8.02 -37.52 19.03
CA CYS A 400 -9.30 -37.26 18.40
C CYS A 400 -10.17 -38.53 18.33
N CYS A 401 -11.41 -38.38 17.87
CA CYS A 401 -12.38 -39.49 17.79
C CYS A 401 -12.83 -39.78 16.36
N LYS A 402 -12.61 -38.87 15.42
CA LYS A 402 -12.98 -39.06 14.02
C LYS A 402 -11.81 -39.68 13.28
N TYR A 403 -11.93 -40.93 12.85
CA TYR A 403 -10.91 -41.58 12.03
C TYR A 403 -10.81 -40.94 10.64
N PHE A 404 -9.58 -40.78 10.17
CA PHE A 404 -9.20 -40.39 8.81
C PHE A 404 -7.84 -41.01 8.48
N GLU A 405 -7.60 -41.31 7.20
CA GLU A 405 -6.39 -41.99 6.77
C GLU A 405 -5.16 -41.06 6.86
N GLN A 406 -3.98 -41.65 7.08
CA GLN A 406 -2.72 -40.92 7.18
C GLN A 406 -2.45 -40.08 5.92
N GLU A 407 -2.77 -40.61 4.73
CA GLU A 407 -2.58 -39.91 3.46
C GLU A 407 -3.44 -38.65 3.34
N GLU A 408 -4.62 -38.59 3.96
CA GLU A 408 -5.47 -37.41 3.94
C GLU A 408 -4.78 -36.23 4.64
N VAL A 409 -4.13 -36.49 5.78
CA VAL A 409 -3.38 -35.48 6.55
C VAL A 409 -2.17 -35.00 5.77
N ILE A 410 -1.38 -35.93 5.21
CA ILE A 410 -0.19 -35.62 4.41
C ILE A 410 -0.59 -34.78 3.18
N ASN A 411 -1.71 -35.11 2.54
CA ASN A 411 -2.20 -34.37 1.38
C ASN A 411 -2.62 -32.93 1.72
N GLU A 412 -3.32 -32.72 2.84
CA GLU A 412 -3.66 -31.36 3.30
C GLU A 412 -2.40 -30.58 3.72
N TRP A 413 -1.43 -31.22 4.37
CA TRP A 413 -0.18 -30.59 4.76
C TRP A 413 0.64 -30.10 3.56
N LYS A 414 0.76 -30.94 2.52
CA LYS A 414 1.46 -30.62 1.26
C LYS A 414 0.84 -29.44 0.50
N LYS A 415 -0.42 -29.06 0.77
CA LYS A 415 -1.02 -27.85 0.21
C LYS A 415 -0.50 -26.57 0.89
N ILE A 416 -0.04 -26.67 2.13
CA ILE A 416 0.36 -25.53 2.97
C ILE A 416 1.87 -25.34 2.96
N THR A 417 2.64 -26.42 2.96
CA THR A 417 4.11 -26.38 3.05
C THR A 417 4.77 -27.51 2.26
N LYS A 418 6.07 -27.32 1.97
CA LYS A 418 6.95 -28.34 1.38
C LYS A 418 7.72 -29.15 2.43
N ASP A 419 7.72 -28.68 3.66
CA ASP A 419 8.38 -29.34 4.80
C ASP A 419 7.62 -30.63 5.16
N GLU A 420 8.30 -31.60 5.79
CA GLU A 420 7.65 -32.79 6.36
C GLU A 420 7.01 -32.45 7.72
N ILE A 421 6.02 -33.24 8.12
CA ILE A 421 5.50 -33.19 9.50
C ILE A 421 6.48 -34.02 10.33
N GLU A 422 7.12 -33.42 11.32
CA GLU A 422 8.01 -34.13 12.24
C GLU A 422 7.39 -34.18 13.63
N ASN A 423 7.69 -35.25 14.38
CA ASN A 423 7.34 -35.42 15.80
C ASN A 423 5.83 -35.34 16.12
N CYS A 424 4.96 -35.80 15.22
CA CYS A 424 3.51 -35.77 15.41
C CYS A 424 2.89 -37.17 15.44
N GLU A 425 2.25 -37.52 16.56
CA GLU A 425 1.45 -38.75 16.73
C GLU A 425 -0.04 -38.39 16.72
N ILE A 426 -0.83 -39.01 15.83
CA ILE A 426 -2.30 -38.88 15.84
C ILE A 426 -2.93 -40.16 16.41
N ILE A 427 -3.76 -39.98 17.44
CA ILE A 427 -4.37 -41.04 18.23
C ILE A 427 -5.89 -40.92 18.11
N PHE A 428 -6.52 -41.98 17.61
CA PHE A 428 -7.97 -42.12 17.50
C PHE A 428 -8.48 -42.98 18.63
N THR A 429 -9.50 -42.50 19.35
CA THR A 429 -10.20 -43.31 20.36
C THR A 429 -11.71 -43.16 20.24
N THR A 430 -12.43 -44.27 20.13
CA THR A 430 -13.90 -44.35 20.15
C THR A 430 -14.39 -45.53 20.99
N PHE A 431 -15.66 -45.51 21.41
CA PHE A 431 -16.29 -46.70 21.97
C PHE A 431 -16.50 -47.76 20.89
N ARG A 432 -16.16 -49.02 21.18
CA ARG A 432 -16.27 -50.13 20.23
C ARG A 432 -17.73 -50.49 19.90
N SER A 433 -18.65 -50.19 20.81
CA SER A 433 -20.09 -50.51 20.74
C SER A 433 -20.83 -49.68 19.69
N ASN A 434 -20.60 -48.36 19.66
CA ASN A 434 -21.40 -47.38 18.93
C ASN A 434 -20.58 -46.30 18.22
N SER A 435 -19.24 -46.38 18.26
CA SER A 435 -18.33 -45.35 17.73
C SER A 435 -18.53 -43.95 18.34
N GLU A 436 -19.18 -43.85 19.51
CA GLU A 436 -19.29 -42.59 20.24
C GLU A 436 -17.95 -42.17 20.84
N LYS A 437 -17.89 -40.90 21.24
CA LYS A 437 -16.67 -40.21 21.64
C LYS A 437 -16.49 -40.34 23.15
N PRO A 438 -15.41 -40.96 23.65
CA PRO A 438 -15.16 -41.06 25.07
C PRO A 438 -14.72 -39.72 25.70
N ILE A 439 -14.35 -38.74 24.88
CA ILE A 439 -13.95 -37.40 25.27
C ILE A 439 -14.75 -36.41 24.42
N HIS A 440 -15.31 -35.38 25.05
CA HIS A 440 -16.05 -34.33 24.37
C HIS A 440 -15.37 -32.96 24.44
N ASP A 441 -14.65 -32.71 25.54
CA ASP A 441 -13.98 -31.45 25.77
C ASP A 441 -12.73 -31.29 24.92
N ARG A 442 -12.28 -30.04 24.81
CA ARG A 442 -11.18 -29.66 23.93
C ARG A 442 -10.11 -28.92 24.70
N TYR A 443 -8.87 -29.37 24.52
CA TYR A 443 -7.75 -28.90 25.28
C TYR A 443 -6.50 -28.75 24.43
N LEU A 444 -5.70 -27.73 24.74
CA LEU A 444 -4.28 -27.66 24.42
C LEU A 444 -3.54 -27.82 25.75
N ILE A 445 -2.62 -28.77 25.85
CA ILE A 445 -1.95 -29.07 27.11
C ILE A 445 -0.44 -29.12 26.91
N SER A 446 0.29 -28.37 27.73
CA SER A 446 1.74 -28.43 27.87
C SER A 446 2.09 -28.80 29.32
N GLU A 447 3.38 -28.90 29.64
CA GLU A 447 3.90 -29.24 30.97
C GLU A 447 3.47 -28.25 32.08
N ASN A 448 3.44 -26.95 31.76
CA ASN A 448 3.29 -25.88 32.76
C ASN A 448 1.92 -25.19 32.73
N SER A 449 1.18 -25.31 31.64
CA SER A 449 -0.14 -24.68 31.46
C SER A 449 -0.96 -25.43 30.41
N GLY A 450 -2.25 -25.11 30.32
CA GLY A 450 -3.14 -25.60 29.29
C GLY A 450 -4.18 -24.57 28.90
N LEU A 451 -4.89 -24.79 27.80
CA LEU A 451 -6.04 -24.01 27.36
C LEU A 451 -7.24 -24.94 27.17
N ARG A 452 -8.37 -24.61 27.77
CA ARG A 452 -9.67 -25.24 27.48
C ARG A 452 -10.39 -24.45 26.41
N LEU A 453 -10.93 -25.13 25.40
CA LEU A 453 -11.57 -24.49 24.25
C LEU A 453 -13.06 -24.77 24.21
N GLY A 454 -13.88 -23.71 24.11
CA GLY A 454 -15.34 -23.83 23.99
C GLY A 454 -15.81 -24.37 22.63
N THR A 455 -14.93 -24.40 21.61
CA THR A 455 -15.21 -24.94 20.28
C THR A 455 -13.95 -25.54 19.64
N SER A 456 -14.09 -26.16 18.47
CA SER A 456 -12.94 -26.71 17.73
C SER A 456 -11.94 -25.63 17.35
N ILE A 457 -10.67 -26.03 17.27
CA ILE A 457 -9.53 -25.12 17.02
C ILE A 457 -9.70 -24.33 15.72
N ASN A 458 -10.31 -24.93 14.70
CA ASN A 458 -10.55 -24.28 13.42
C ASN A 458 -11.83 -23.42 13.39
N SER A 459 -12.77 -23.65 14.30
CA SER A 459 -14.02 -22.87 14.38
C SER A 459 -13.89 -21.62 15.23
N ILE A 460 -12.89 -21.56 16.13
CA ILE A 460 -12.73 -20.45 17.07
C ILE A 460 -12.41 -19.14 16.35
N GLY A 461 -13.25 -18.13 16.56
CA GLY A 461 -13.15 -16.83 15.88
C GLY A 461 -13.52 -16.83 14.39
N SER A 462 -13.85 -17.99 13.81
CA SER A 462 -14.32 -18.14 12.42
C SER A 462 -15.83 -18.30 12.32
N SER A 463 -16.48 -18.85 13.34
CA SER A 463 -17.92 -19.07 13.37
C SER A 463 -18.65 -17.80 13.83
N MET A 464 -19.89 -17.53 13.38
CA MET A 464 -20.68 -16.37 13.87
C MET A 464 -21.01 -16.39 15.38
N LYS A 465 -20.63 -17.45 16.11
CA LYS A 465 -20.91 -17.62 17.54
C LYS A 465 -19.72 -17.17 18.39
N PHE A 466 -20.02 -16.72 19.62
CA PHE A 466 -18.99 -16.51 20.64
C PHE A 466 -18.37 -17.85 21.03
N SER A 467 -17.09 -17.83 21.35
CA SER A 467 -16.34 -18.98 21.84
C SER A 467 -15.44 -18.53 22.97
N GLU A 468 -15.09 -19.46 23.85
CA GLU A 468 -14.29 -19.16 25.04
C GLU A 468 -12.96 -19.93 24.98
N ILE A 469 -11.91 -19.31 25.47
CA ILE A 469 -10.61 -19.93 25.75
C ILE A 469 -10.33 -19.72 27.23
N SER A 470 -10.30 -20.78 28.02
CA SER A 470 -10.00 -20.70 29.45
C SER A 470 -8.55 -21.13 29.70
N LYS A 471 -7.73 -20.31 30.36
CA LYS A 471 -6.36 -20.68 30.75
C LYS A 471 -6.41 -21.60 31.97
N MET A 472 -5.68 -22.71 31.88
CA MET A 472 -5.51 -23.68 32.96
C MET A 472 -4.13 -23.52 33.57
N ASN A 473 -4.07 -23.54 34.89
CA ASN A 473 -2.80 -23.52 35.63
C ASN A 473 -2.18 -24.92 35.71
N LYS A 474 -0.93 -25.00 36.20
CA LYS A 474 -0.19 -26.26 36.30
C LYS A 474 -0.90 -27.34 37.15
N GLN A 475 -1.61 -26.95 38.21
CA GLN A 475 -2.33 -27.91 39.07
C GLN A 475 -3.52 -28.53 38.34
N GLU A 476 -4.30 -27.72 37.63
CA GLU A 476 -5.44 -28.17 36.82
C GLU A 476 -4.98 -29.10 35.69
N VAL A 477 -3.89 -28.74 35.01
CA VAL A 477 -3.27 -29.55 33.96
C VAL A 477 -2.81 -30.90 34.51
N ASN A 478 -2.09 -30.92 35.64
CA ASN A 478 -1.61 -32.15 36.24
C ASN A 478 -2.76 -33.08 36.62
N LYS A 479 -3.85 -32.52 37.16
CA LYS A 479 -5.07 -33.28 37.47
C LYS A 479 -5.70 -33.85 36.20
N LEU A 480 -5.92 -33.03 35.18
CA LEU A 480 -6.50 -33.44 33.90
C LEU A 480 -5.68 -34.53 33.20
N LEU A 481 -4.34 -34.37 33.17
CA LEU A 481 -3.44 -35.36 32.59
C LEU A 481 -3.49 -36.68 33.36
N SER A 482 -3.38 -36.64 34.69
CA SER A 482 -3.31 -37.86 35.51
C SER A 482 -4.63 -38.63 35.58
N GLU A 483 -5.77 -37.94 35.68
CA GLU A 483 -7.08 -38.56 35.88
C GLU A 483 -7.78 -38.90 34.56
N GLU A 484 -7.66 -38.04 33.54
CA GLU A 484 -8.51 -38.12 32.35
C GLU A 484 -7.74 -38.47 31.08
N ILE A 485 -6.62 -37.79 30.78
CA ILE A 485 -6.03 -37.80 29.43
C ILE A 485 -4.90 -38.82 29.23
N ASN A 486 -3.97 -38.97 30.17
CA ASN A 486 -2.78 -39.83 29.99
C ASN A 486 -3.13 -41.29 29.74
N GLY A 487 -4.24 -41.76 30.31
CA GLY A 487 -4.74 -43.11 30.06
C GLY A 487 -5.01 -43.36 28.57
N PHE A 488 -5.55 -42.37 27.86
CA PHE A 488 -5.86 -42.47 26.43
C PHE A 488 -4.61 -42.30 25.57
N ILE A 489 -3.80 -41.25 25.84
CA ILE A 489 -2.58 -40.95 25.07
C ILE A 489 -1.61 -42.14 25.14
N LEU A 490 -1.35 -42.66 26.35
CA LEU A 490 -0.43 -43.78 26.56
C LEU A 490 -1.05 -45.15 26.22
N GLY A 491 -2.32 -45.22 25.82
CA GLY A 491 -3.02 -46.47 25.52
C GLY A 491 -3.22 -47.40 26.72
N LYS A 492 -3.10 -46.89 27.95
CA LYS A 492 -3.29 -47.67 29.19
C LYS A 492 -4.78 -47.89 29.51
N LYS A 493 -5.65 -46.96 29.09
CA LYS A 493 -7.09 -47.04 29.30
C LYS A 493 -7.73 -47.88 28.19
N LYS A 494 -8.28 -49.03 28.57
CA LYS A 494 -8.90 -49.99 27.64
C LYS A 494 -10.44 -49.98 27.68
N GLU A 495 -10.99 -49.39 28.73
CA GLU A 495 -12.43 -49.39 29.02
C GLU A 495 -12.82 -48.10 29.75
N VAL A 496 -14.02 -47.59 29.46
CA VAL A 496 -14.66 -46.47 30.18
C VAL A 496 -16.11 -46.88 30.44
N ASN A 497 -16.57 -46.80 31.68
CA ASN A 497 -17.95 -47.11 32.09
C ASN A 497 -18.48 -48.49 31.63
N GLY A 498 -17.64 -49.54 31.61
CA GLY A 498 -18.06 -50.87 31.15
C GLY A 498 -17.85 -51.11 29.65
N GLU A 499 -17.51 -50.07 28.87
CA GLU A 499 -17.41 -50.14 27.42
C GLU A 499 -15.95 -50.13 26.94
N LYS A 500 -15.61 -51.11 26.10
CA LYS A 500 -14.27 -51.24 25.52
C LYS A 500 -14.01 -50.15 24.50
N LEU A 501 -12.80 -49.62 24.51
CA LEU A 501 -12.32 -48.62 23.55
C LEU A 501 -11.70 -49.30 22.32
N ASP A 502 -11.93 -48.74 21.13
CA ASP A 502 -11.12 -48.98 19.94
C ASP A 502 -10.07 -47.86 19.83
N ARG A 503 -8.80 -48.22 19.67
CA ARG A 503 -7.68 -47.28 19.58
C ARG A 503 -6.89 -47.54 18.32
N ARG A 504 -6.65 -46.47 17.54
CA ARG A 504 -5.74 -46.49 16.38
C ARG A 504 -4.76 -45.35 16.50
N THR A 505 -3.57 -45.55 15.97
CA THR A 505 -2.50 -44.56 16.02
C THR A 505 -1.69 -44.63 14.75
N TYR A 506 -1.24 -43.48 14.27
CA TYR A 506 -0.13 -43.41 13.33
C TYR A 506 0.78 -42.24 13.67
N ASN A 507 2.04 -42.38 13.27
CA ASN A 507 3.07 -41.35 13.39
C ASN A 507 3.25 -40.71 12.02
N LEU A 508 3.27 -39.38 11.98
CA LEU A 508 3.48 -38.58 10.78
C LEU A 508 4.93 -38.21 10.58
#